data_AF-A0A2E3NC29-F1
#
_entry.id   AF-A0A2E3NC29-F1
#
_cell.length_a   1.000
_cell.length_b   1.000
_cell.length_c   1.000
_cell.angle_alpha   90.00
_cell.angle_beta   90.00
_cell.angle_gamma   90.00
#
_symmetry.space_group_name_H-M   'P 1'
#
loop_
_entity.id
_entity.type
_entity.pdbx_description
1 polymer ?
#
loop_
_entity_poly.entity_id
_entity_poly.type
_entity_poly.pdbx_seq_one_letter_code
_entity_poly.pdbx_strand_id
1 'polypeptide(L)'
;MQPTLNGIIGHTLQKDEFPAFPVKIWQAVTGGRKYIYKKLSGSEKREIMTHPFRRDSRGAPMPYIEQRQKWQFFTETTIHFMDGGVARIKAPRTALEKMGALDRSRLRHSPDGNTWWLEPNTIVSGYTTSGDLVLVDKVSYNFRRPDRGEVFVFDTRGITGIQQRSNSPQGAGSHYIKRLVGVPGDSLQIVGSDLYVNDKPAEEKKIREVMRGEGRHEGWPGYQLAATEGRTRWRRYLDDPEDVLTLKSRQNQIDNGKDPIEAALYREYAAMGDNTSNSLDSRYWGHVRDYNLVGPALLSLWPLSSGHWGLIK
;
A
#
# COMPACT_ATOMS: atom_id res chain seq x y z
N MET A 1 5.30 15.73 5.47
CA MET A 1 4.71 15.08 4.27
C MET A 1 5.48 13.78 4.08
N GLN A 2 4.82 12.63 4.08
CA GLN A 2 5.49 11.32 4.08
C GLN A 2 5.83 10.87 2.64
N PRO A 3 7.10 10.57 2.28
CA PRO A 3 7.55 10.20 0.93
C PRO A 3 7.17 8.79 0.43
N THR A 4 6.19 8.13 1.05
CA THR A 4 5.50 7.01 0.39
C THR A 4 4.35 7.58 -0.42
N LEU A 5 4.23 7.17 -1.70
CA LEU A 5 3.06 7.47 -2.52
C LEU A 5 1.81 7.19 -1.69
N ASN A 6 1.06 8.25 -1.40
CA ASN A 6 -0.01 8.13 -0.42
C ASN A 6 -1.15 7.36 -1.06
N GLY A 7 -1.79 6.49 -0.27
CA GLY A 7 -3.14 6.03 -0.62
C GLY A 7 -4.14 7.17 -0.46
N ILE A 8 -5.39 6.93 -0.80
CA ILE A 8 -6.46 7.88 -0.48
C ILE A 8 -6.63 7.93 1.05
N ILE A 9 -6.55 9.12 1.65
CA ILE A 9 -6.65 9.33 3.11
C ILE A 9 -7.94 10.11 3.40
N GLY A 10 -8.69 9.68 4.42
CA GLY A 10 -9.85 10.41 4.93
C GLY A 10 -9.48 11.32 6.10
N HIS A 11 -10.14 12.47 6.18
CA HIS A 11 -9.99 13.49 7.21
C HIS A 11 -11.38 13.88 7.72
N THR A 12 -11.54 13.96 9.04
CA THR A 12 -12.78 14.47 9.66
C THR A 12 -12.89 15.97 9.46
N LEU A 13 -14.09 16.44 9.12
CA LEU A 13 -14.42 17.87 9.00
C LEU A 13 -15.92 18.03 9.16
N GLN A 14 -16.38 19.01 9.95
CA GLN A 14 -17.81 19.24 10.08
C GLN A 14 -18.38 19.85 8.80
N LYS A 15 -19.68 19.64 8.55
CA LYS A 15 -20.31 20.02 7.27
C LYS A 15 -20.32 21.54 7.05
N ASP A 16 -20.52 22.29 8.12
CA ASP A 16 -20.52 23.75 8.17
C ASP A 16 -19.14 24.35 7.90
N GLU A 17 -18.07 23.62 8.20
CA GLU A 17 -16.69 23.98 7.86
C GLU A 17 -16.33 23.68 6.39
N PHE A 18 -17.25 23.12 5.59
CA PHE A 18 -16.95 22.80 4.20
C PHE A 18 -16.79 24.08 3.38
N PRO A 19 -15.76 24.17 2.53
CA PRO A 19 -15.52 25.39 1.76
C PRO A 19 -16.60 25.61 0.70
N ALA A 20 -16.64 26.83 0.17
CA ALA A 20 -17.51 27.20 -0.93
C ALA A 20 -17.28 26.33 -2.17
N PHE A 21 -18.30 26.19 -3.01
CA PHE A 21 -18.27 25.31 -4.18
C PHE A 21 -17.07 25.56 -5.13
N PRO A 22 -16.67 26.80 -5.47
CA PRO A 22 -15.51 27.04 -6.31
C PRO A 22 -14.19 26.52 -5.70
N VAL A 23 -14.02 26.69 -4.39
CA VAL A 23 -12.84 26.19 -3.66
C VAL A 23 -12.81 24.67 -3.65
N LYS A 24 -13.97 24.02 -3.49
CA LYS A 24 -14.09 22.55 -3.59
C LYS A 24 -13.65 22.04 -4.96
N ILE A 25 -14.09 22.69 -6.06
CA ILE A 25 -13.66 22.32 -7.42
C ILE A 25 -12.15 22.47 -7.56
N TRP A 26 -11.61 23.63 -7.17
CA TRP A 26 -10.18 23.88 -7.28
C TRP A 26 -9.35 22.84 -6.55
N GLN A 27 -9.71 22.53 -5.30
CA GLN A 27 -9.02 21.53 -4.49
C GLN A 27 -9.23 20.09 -5.01
N ALA A 28 -10.37 19.80 -5.65
CA ALA A 28 -10.60 18.52 -6.32
C ALA A 28 -9.68 18.35 -7.53
N VAL A 29 -9.51 19.39 -8.34
CA VAL A 29 -8.66 19.37 -9.54
C VAL A 29 -7.18 19.36 -9.18
N THR A 30 -6.75 20.20 -8.25
CA THR A 30 -5.31 20.36 -7.94
C THR A 30 -4.78 19.36 -6.91
N GLY A 31 -5.61 19.03 -5.91
CA GLY A 31 -5.22 18.22 -4.75
C GLY A 31 -5.99 16.90 -4.62
N GLY A 32 -6.91 16.61 -5.53
CA GLY A 32 -7.77 15.43 -5.43
C GLY A 32 -8.72 15.41 -4.24
N ARG A 33 -8.97 16.58 -3.64
CA ARG A 33 -9.83 16.64 -2.46
C ARG A 33 -11.29 16.42 -2.81
N LYS A 34 -11.95 15.53 -2.08
CA LYS A 34 -13.40 15.31 -2.21
C LYS A 34 -14.08 15.42 -0.86
N TYR A 35 -14.98 16.39 -0.74
CA TYR A 35 -15.78 16.62 0.45
C TYR A 35 -16.98 15.68 0.46
N ILE A 36 -17.21 15.03 1.60
CA ILE A 36 -18.19 13.96 1.76
C ILE A 36 -19.01 14.26 3.01
N TYR A 37 -20.30 14.46 2.80
CA TYR A 37 -21.28 14.49 3.87
C TYR A 37 -22.41 13.52 3.53
N LYS A 38 -22.59 12.48 4.35
CA LYS A 38 -23.66 11.50 4.14
C LYS A 38 -24.12 10.88 5.45
N LYS A 39 -25.42 10.95 5.71
CA LYS A 39 -26.08 10.20 6.79
C LYS A 39 -26.21 8.73 6.39
N LEU A 40 -25.72 7.82 7.22
CA LEU A 40 -25.73 6.37 6.97
C LEU A 40 -26.83 5.65 7.76
N SER A 41 -27.14 6.13 8.96
CA SER A 41 -28.24 5.64 9.80
C SER A 41 -29.12 6.79 10.31
N GLY A 42 -30.38 6.46 10.61
CA GLY A 42 -31.41 7.37 11.10
C GLY A 42 -31.31 7.60 12.61
N SER A 43 -32.47 7.81 13.24
CA SER A 43 -32.61 7.76 14.71
C SER A 43 -32.47 6.34 15.27
N GLU A 44 -32.53 5.33 14.41
CA GLU A 44 -32.41 3.92 14.77
C GLU A 44 -31.15 3.29 14.18
N LYS A 45 -30.71 2.18 14.79
CA LYS A 45 -29.61 1.37 14.26
C LYS A 45 -30.01 0.79 12.90
N ARG A 46 -29.03 0.54 12.04
CA ARG A 46 -29.30 0.00 10.70
C ARG A 46 -28.45 -1.22 10.41
N GLU A 47 -29.11 -2.35 10.23
CA GLU A 47 -28.45 -3.65 10.05
C GLU A 47 -27.90 -3.81 8.62
N ILE A 48 -26.66 -4.30 8.54
CA ILE A 48 -25.92 -4.51 7.31
C ILE A 48 -26.09 -5.97 6.91
N MET A 49 -26.32 -6.21 5.62
CA MET A 49 -26.34 -7.57 5.08
C MET A 49 -25.02 -8.28 5.37
N THR A 50 -25.08 -9.58 5.60
CA THR A 50 -23.88 -10.41 5.68
C THR A 50 -23.38 -10.75 4.28
N HIS A 51 -22.06 -10.85 4.13
CA HIS A 51 -21.46 -11.21 2.85
C HIS A 51 -21.74 -12.68 2.54
N PRO A 52 -22.19 -13.05 1.32
CA PRO A 52 -22.58 -14.42 1.01
C PRO A 52 -21.44 -15.42 1.24
N PHE A 53 -20.22 -15.08 0.81
CA PHE A 53 -19.07 -16.01 0.83
C PHE A 53 -17.90 -15.63 1.75
N ARG A 54 -17.75 -14.37 2.18
CA ARG A 54 -16.58 -13.94 2.97
C ARG A 54 -16.83 -14.18 4.46
N ARG A 55 -15.83 -14.77 5.11
CA ARG A 55 -15.79 -15.05 6.55
C ARG A 55 -14.51 -14.48 7.15
N ASP A 56 -14.54 -14.16 8.44
CA ASP A 56 -13.35 -13.77 9.19
C ASP A 56 -12.48 -14.98 9.59
N SER A 57 -11.38 -14.73 10.30
CA SER A 57 -10.45 -15.79 10.73
C SER A 57 -11.05 -16.79 11.72
N ARG A 58 -12.19 -16.50 12.32
CA ARG A 58 -12.93 -17.38 13.24
C ARG A 58 -14.14 -18.04 12.57
N GLY A 59 -14.35 -17.81 11.27
CA GLY A 59 -15.47 -18.34 10.50
C GLY A 59 -16.74 -17.51 10.56
N ALA A 60 -16.77 -16.37 11.26
CA ALA A 60 -17.95 -15.50 11.33
C ALA A 60 -18.16 -14.74 10.01
N PRO A 61 -19.41 -14.50 9.58
CA PRO A 61 -19.70 -13.76 8.36
C PRO A 61 -19.23 -12.31 8.44
N MET A 62 -18.60 -11.84 7.36
CA MET A 62 -18.20 -10.43 7.23
C MET A 62 -19.39 -9.55 6.81
N PRO A 63 -19.42 -8.25 7.15
CA PRO A 63 -20.46 -7.35 6.66
C PRO A 63 -20.32 -7.15 5.15
N TYR A 64 -21.45 -7.06 4.45
CA TYR A 64 -21.50 -6.88 3.00
C TYR A 64 -21.24 -5.42 2.63
N ILE A 65 -19.97 -5.06 2.71
CA ILE A 65 -19.42 -3.77 2.30
C ILE A 65 -18.53 -4.02 1.08
N GLU A 66 -18.94 -3.46 -0.04
CA GLU A 66 -18.21 -3.58 -1.31
C GLU A 66 -17.39 -2.33 -1.57
N GLN A 67 -16.22 -2.51 -2.19
CA GLN A 67 -15.46 -1.40 -2.76
C GLN A 67 -15.32 -1.63 -4.26
N ARG A 68 -15.69 -0.63 -5.04
CA ARG A 68 -15.55 -0.65 -6.50
C ARG A 68 -14.71 0.54 -6.93
N GLN A 69 -13.75 0.32 -7.81
CA GLN A 69 -12.94 1.37 -8.41
C GLN A 69 -13.43 1.62 -9.82
N LYS A 70 -13.86 2.86 -10.11
CA LYS A 70 -14.24 3.28 -11.46
C LYS A 70 -13.08 4.03 -12.10
N TRP A 71 -12.79 3.72 -13.36
CA TRP A 71 -11.76 4.39 -14.16
C TRP A 71 -10.36 4.37 -13.52
N GLN A 72 -10.04 3.40 -12.66
CA GLN A 72 -8.78 3.38 -11.89
C GLN A 72 -8.57 4.56 -10.90
N PHE A 73 -9.48 5.53 -10.81
CA PHE A 73 -9.28 6.74 -9.97
C PHE A 73 -10.35 6.94 -8.90
N PHE A 74 -11.54 6.38 -9.10
CA PHE A 74 -12.71 6.72 -8.31
C PHE A 74 -13.19 5.51 -7.52
N THR A 75 -12.61 5.34 -6.34
CA THR A 75 -13.08 4.33 -5.39
C THR A 75 -14.41 4.77 -4.77
N GLU A 76 -15.36 3.85 -4.77
CA GLU A 76 -16.66 3.97 -4.13
C GLU A 76 -16.85 2.80 -3.17
N THR A 77 -17.24 3.10 -1.94
CA THR A 77 -17.67 2.10 -0.95
C THR A 77 -19.18 2.02 -0.96
N THR A 78 -19.72 0.82 -1.03
CA THR A 78 -21.15 0.53 -1.03
C THR A 78 -21.48 -0.35 0.17
N ILE A 79 -22.41 0.11 1.01
CA ILE A 79 -22.93 -0.63 2.16
C ILE A 79 -24.33 -1.12 1.79
N HIS A 80 -24.55 -2.43 1.89
CA HIS A 80 -25.85 -3.07 1.62
C HIS A 80 -26.54 -3.37 2.95
N PHE A 81 -27.77 -2.87 3.12
CA PHE A 81 -28.53 -3.00 4.37
C PHE A 81 -29.62 -4.06 4.25
N MET A 82 -30.01 -4.66 5.39
CA MET A 82 -31.03 -5.72 5.44
C MET A 82 -32.41 -5.23 4.97
N ASP A 83 -32.68 -3.93 5.08
CA ASP A 83 -33.91 -3.27 4.59
C ASP A 83 -33.95 -3.12 3.05
N GLY A 84 -32.98 -3.68 2.32
CA GLY A 84 -32.84 -3.55 0.87
C GLY A 84 -32.23 -2.21 0.42
N GLY A 85 -32.02 -1.27 1.33
CA GLY A 85 -31.41 0.01 1.02
C GLY A 85 -29.89 -0.08 0.86
N VAL A 86 -29.33 0.91 0.18
CA VAL A 86 -27.89 0.93 -0.15
C VAL A 86 -27.28 2.31 0.10
N ALA A 87 -26.13 2.37 0.78
CA ALA A 87 -25.35 3.60 0.91
C ALA A 87 -24.08 3.54 0.06
N ARG A 88 -24.08 4.29 -1.06
CA ARG A 88 -22.88 4.52 -1.89
C ARG A 88 -22.13 5.78 -1.44
N ILE A 89 -20.84 5.67 -1.19
CA ILE A 89 -19.99 6.77 -0.70
C ILE A 89 -18.72 6.83 -1.56
N LYS A 90 -18.38 8.01 -2.09
CA LYS A 90 -17.25 8.23 -3.01
C LYS A 90 -15.89 8.29 -2.30
N ALA A 91 -15.59 7.28 -1.50
CA ALA A 91 -14.33 7.09 -0.80
C ALA A 91 -14.06 5.60 -0.57
N PRO A 92 -12.80 5.18 -0.41
CA PRO A 92 -12.49 3.84 0.08
C PRO A 92 -12.89 3.67 1.55
N ARG A 93 -13.12 2.42 1.94
CA ARG A 93 -13.52 2.03 3.30
C ARG A 93 -12.56 2.56 4.36
N THR A 94 -11.25 2.45 4.14
CA THR A 94 -10.21 2.93 5.07
C THR A 94 -10.30 4.44 5.31
N ALA A 95 -10.67 5.23 4.31
CA ALA A 95 -10.89 6.65 4.49
C ALA A 95 -12.17 6.94 5.30
N LEU A 96 -13.22 6.14 5.12
CA LEU A 96 -14.46 6.25 5.89
C LEU A 96 -14.28 5.85 7.35
N GLU A 97 -13.43 4.85 7.63
CA GLU A 97 -13.00 4.49 8.98
C GLU A 97 -12.27 5.66 9.65
N LYS A 98 -11.34 6.34 8.94
CA LYS A 98 -10.68 7.55 9.44
C LYS A 98 -11.62 8.74 9.66
N MET A 99 -12.70 8.83 8.87
CA MET A 99 -13.77 9.83 9.08
C MET A 99 -14.75 9.42 10.19
N GLY A 100 -14.49 8.31 10.91
CA GLY A 100 -15.30 7.83 12.02
C GLY A 100 -16.63 7.19 11.62
N ALA A 101 -16.88 6.95 10.33
CA ALA A 101 -18.17 6.45 9.87
C ALA A 101 -18.29 4.93 9.88
N LEU A 102 -17.17 4.22 9.73
CA LEU A 102 -17.09 2.74 9.70
C LEU A 102 -16.08 2.20 10.71
N ASP A 103 -15.68 3.01 11.69
CA ASP A 103 -14.78 2.56 12.74
C ASP A 103 -15.46 1.61 13.74
N ARG A 104 -14.69 1.09 14.70
CA ARG A 104 -15.18 0.13 15.71
C ARG A 104 -16.20 0.71 16.69
N SER A 105 -16.35 2.04 16.76
CA SER A 105 -17.33 2.69 17.61
C SER A 105 -18.71 2.72 16.96
N ARG A 106 -18.77 2.84 15.62
CA ARG A 106 -20.04 2.98 14.87
C ARG A 106 -20.43 1.74 14.08
N LEU A 107 -19.48 0.97 13.59
CA LEU A 107 -19.72 -0.33 12.96
C LEU A 107 -19.59 -1.43 14.02
N ARG A 108 -20.73 -1.92 14.49
CA ARG A 108 -20.82 -2.93 15.54
C ARG A 108 -21.19 -4.29 14.97
N HIS A 109 -20.94 -5.31 15.78
CA HIS A 109 -21.37 -6.67 15.53
C HIS A 109 -21.87 -7.32 16.81
N SER A 110 -22.69 -8.35 16.67
CA SER A 110 -23.19 -9.15 17.78
C SER A 110 -22.04 -9.95 18.42
N PRO A 111 -22.15 -10.38 19.69
CA PRO A 111 -21.09 -11.14 20.37
C PRO A 111 -20.66 -12.42 19.63
N ASP A 112 -21.58 -13.04 18.89
CA ASP A 112 -21.33 -14.21 18.04
C ASP A 112 -20.74 -13.86 16.65
N GLY A 113 -20.65 -12.57 16.30
CA GLY A 113 -20.11 -12.08 15.03
C GLY A 113 -21.03 -12.23 13.81
N ASN A 114 -22.26 -12.71 13.99
CA ASN A 114 -23.14 -13.05 12.89
C ASN A 114 -23.91 -11.86 12.32
N THR A 115 -24.19 -10.85 13.14
CA THR A 115 -24.98 -9.67 12.75
C THR A 115 -24.12 -8.42 12.82
N TRP A 116 -24.25 -7.53 11.83
CA TRP A 116 -23.53 -6.27 11.75
C TRP A 116 -24.50 -5.10 11.65
N TRP A 117 -24.21 -3.98 12.29
CA TRP A 117 -25.04 -2.78 12.18
C TRP A 117 -24.23 -1.48 12.31
N LEU A 118 -24.82 -0.40 11.83
CA LEU A 118 -24.38 0.96 12.14
C LEU A 118 -25.19 1.50 13.32
N GLU A 119 -24.49 2.11 14.27
CA GLU A 119 -25.10 2.82 15.39
C GLU A 119 -26.02 3.96 14.91
N PRO A 120 -27.06 4.33 15.68
CA PRO A 120 -27.90 5.48 15.37
C PRO A 120 -27.09 6.76 15.10
N ASN A 121 -27.62 7.66 14.27
CA ASN A 121 -27.02 8.95 13.92
C ASN A 121 -25.60 8.87 13.34
N THR A 122 -25.23 7.74 12.74
CA THR A 122 -23.94 7.58 12.04
C THR A 122 -23.94 8.44 10.78
N ILE A 123 -23.01 9.40 10.74
CA ILE A 123 -22.79 10.30 9.62
C ILE A 123 -21.32 10.25 9.20
N VAL A 124 -21.08 10.18 7.90
CA VAL A 124 -19.78 10.49 7.31
C VAL A 124 -19.73 11.99 7.11
N SER A 125 -18.78 12.69 7.74
CA SER A 125 -18.51 14.10 7.47
C SER A 125 -17.01 14.33 7.43
N GLY A 126 -16.51 14.80 6.28
CA GLY A 126 -15.09 14.96 6.09
C GLY A 126 -14.70 15.20 4.64
N TYR A 127 -13.43 15.00 4.35
CA TYR A 127 -12.92 14.97 2.98
C TYR A 127 -11.86 13.90 2.81
N THR A 128 -11.68 13.44 1.56
CA THR A 128 -10.56 12.58 1.18
C THR A 128 -9.50 13.38 0.45
N THR A 129 -8.22 13.10 0.68
CA THR A 129 -7.12 13.48 -0.23
C THR A 129 -6.75 12.28 -1.09
N SER A 130 -6.63 12.49 -2.40
CA SER A 130 -6.24 11.41 -3.32
C SER A 130 -4.79 10.97 -3.13
N GLY A 131 -4.54 9.74 -3.57
CA GLY A 131 -3.18 9.24 -3.75
C GLY A 131 -2.55 9.74 -5.05
N ASP A 132 -1.24 9.53 -5.16
CA ASP A 132 -0.45 9.93 -6.31
C ASP A 132 -0.75 9.03 -7.54
N LEU A 133 -0.97 9.67 -8.68
CA LEU A 133 -1.06 9.03 -10.00
C LEU A 133 0.33 8.96 -10.61
N VAL A 134 0.87 7.75 -10.65
CA VAL A 134 2.23 7.49 -11.14
C VAL A 134 2.20 6.94 -12.56
N LEU A 135 2.96 7.57 -13.44
CA LEU A 135 3.33 7.00 -14.74
C LEU A 135 4.57 6.13 -14.57
N VAL A 136 4.52 4.95 -15.19
CA VAL A 136 5.57 3.93 -15.17
C VAL A 136 6.12 3.78 -16.57
N ASP A 137 7.44 3.82 -16.71
CA ASP A 137 8.09 3.58 -17.99
C ASP A 137 8.25 2.07 -18.22
N LYS A 138 7.34 1.47 -18.96
CA LYS A 138 7.43 0.03 -19.31
C LYS A 138 8.44 -0.28 -20.40
N VAL A 139 8.99 0.74 -21.06
CA VAL A 139 9.84 0.58 -22.25
C VAL A 139 11.29 0.42 -21.84
N SER A 140 11.79 1.26 -20.92
CA SER A 140 13.20 1.29 -20.54
C SER A 140 13.77 -0.07 -20.10
N TYR A 141 13.03 -0.86 -19.31
CA TYR A 141 13.51 -2.17 -18.85
C TYR A 141 13.61 -3.25 -19.94
N ASN A 142 13.15 -2.98 -21.16
CA ASN A 142 13.46 -3.86 -22.31
C ASN A 142 14.89 -3.65 -22.83
N PHE A 143 15.53 -2.53 -22.51
CA PHE A 143 16.83 -2.13 -23.06
C PHE A 143 17.92 -1.97 -21.99
N ARG A 144 17.53 -1.83 -20.72
CA ARG A 144 18.46 -1.77 -19.59
C ARG A 144 17.96 -2.60 -18.43
N ARG A 145 18.88 -2.94 -17.54
CA ARG A 145 18.57 -3.53 -16.24
C ARG A 145 18.24 -2.42 -15.23
N PRO A 146 17.46 -2.72 -14.18
CA PRO A 146 17.19 -1.76 -13.14
C PRO A 146 18.44 -1.53 -12.27
N ASP A 147 18.62 -0.29 -11.84
CA ASP A 147 19.78 0.14 -11.06
C ASP A 147 19.43 0.32 -9.58
N ARG A 148 20.37 -0.01 -8.69
CA ARG A 148 20.17 0.16 -7.25
C ARG A 148 19.88 1.63 -6.93
N GLY A 149 18.91 1.84 -6.04
CA GLY A 149 18.43 3.16 -5.64
C GLY A 149 17.25 3.69 -6.47
N GLU A 150 16.92 3.10 -7.62
CA GLU A 150 15.75 3.52 -8.41
C GLU A 150 14.42 3.22 -7.69
N VAL A 151 13.40 4.05 -7.91
CA VAL A 151 12.02 3.70 -7.55
C VAL A 151 11.42 2.91 -8.70
N PHE A 152 10.90 1.73 -8.42
CA PHE A 152 10.39 0.83 -9.46
C PHE A 152 9.02 0.26 -9.08
N VAL A 153 8.28 -0.11 -10.13
CA VAL A 153 7.00 -0.80 -10.03
C VAL A 153 7.18 -2.25 -10.38
N PHE A 154 6.57 -3.12 -9.59
CA PHE A 154 6.54 -4.55 -9.82
C PHE A 154 5.15 -5.11 -9.50
N ASP A 155 4.80 -6.18 -10.19
CA ASP A 155 3.61 -6.96 -9.96
C ASP A 155 3.81 -7.96 -8.80
N THR A 156 2.80 -8.18 -7.98
CA THR A 156 2.90 -9.00 -6.77
C THR A 156 2.57 -10.49 -6.97
N ARG A 157 2.37 -10.96 -8.21
CA ARG A 157 2.06 -12.37 -8.47
C ARG A 157 3.23 -13.26 -8.07
N GLY A 158 2.93 -14.33 -7.36
CA GLY A 158 3.92 -15.32 -6.91
C GLY A 158 4.74 -14.88 -5.70
N ILE A 159 4.50 -13.70 -5.11
CA ILE A 159 5.17 -13.28 -3.87
C ILE A 159 4.34 -13.78 -2.68
N THR A 160 4.74 -14.94 -2.15
CA THR A 160 3.99 -15.68 -1.11
C THR A 160 3.59 -14.83 0.10
N GLY A 161 4.52 -14.03 0.65
CA GLY A 161 4.23 -13.17 1.80
C GLY A 161 3.16 -12.10 1.52
N ILE A 162 3.04 -11.62 0.29
CA ILE A 162 2.00 -10.66 -0.09
C ILE A 162 0.66 -11.38 -0.29
N GLN A 163 0.68 -12.55 -0.93
CA GLN A 163 -0.53 -13.33 -1.20
C GLN A 163 -1.20 -13.82 0.09
N GLN A 164 -0.42 -14.34 1.03
CA GLN A 164 -0.91 -14.81 2.34
C GLN A 164 -1.56 -13.70 3.16
N ARG A 165 -1.13 -12.44 2.98
CA ARG A 165 -1.76 -11.29 3.64
C ARG A 165 -3.14 -10.96 3.08
N SER A 166 -3.33 -11.10 1.77
CA SER A 166 -4.46 -10.48 1.09
C SER A 166 -5.79 -11.21 1.32
N ASN A 167 -5.79 -12.45 1.82
CA ASN A 167 -6.98 -13.30 2.05
C ASN A 167 -8.02 -13.28 0.91
N SER A 168 -7.60 -12.91 -0.30
CA SER A 168 -8.43 -12.72 -1.47
C SER A 168 -7.61 -13.09 -2.72
N PRO A 169 -8.21 -13.81 -3.69
CA PRO A 169 -7.53 -14.19 -4.93
C PRO A 169 -7.01 -12.98 -5.74
N GLN A 170 -7.57 -11.78 -5.52
CA GLN A 170 -7.20 -10.53 -6.19
C GLN A 170 -5.97 -9.82 -5.59
N GLY A 171 -5.46 -10.28 -4.43
CA GLY A 171 -4.21 -9.77 -3.86
C GLY A 171 -2.95 -10.15 -4.64
N ALA A 172 -3.02 -11.27 -5.37
CA ALA A 172 -2.05 -11.68 -6.36
C ALA A 172 -2.39 -10.99 -7.69
N GLY A 173 -1.51 -10.11 -8.20
CA GLY A 173 -1.78 -9.30 -9.40
C GLY A 173 -1.96 -7.81 -9.14
N SER A 174 -1.66 -7.34 -7.93
CA SER A 174 -1.55 -5.91 -7.63
C SER A 174 -0.16 -5.39 -8.03
N HIS A 175 -0.05 -4.08 -8.26
CA HIS A 175 1.23 -3.43 -8.53
C HIS A 175 1.71 -2.71 -7.28
N TYR A 176 2.95 -2.96 -6.87
CA TYR A 176 3.62 -2.29 -5.76
C TYR A 176 4.73 -1.40 -6.30
N ILE A 177 4.99 -0.32 -5.56
CA ILE A 177 6.01 0.67 -5.86
C ILE A 177 6.89 0.88 -4.64
N LYS A 178 8.19 0.70 -4.83
CA LYS A 178 9.20 0.69 -3.77
C LYS A 178 10.55 1.15 -4.34
N ARG A 179 11.51 1.43 -3.46
CA ARG A 179 12.89 1.65 -3.85
C ARG A 179 13.59 0.30 -4.05
N LEU A 180 14.32 0.16 -5.15
CA LEU A 180 15.17 -0.98 -5.41
C LEU A 180 16.44 -0.86 -4.58
N VAL A 181 16.57 -1.70 -3.57
CA VAL A 181 17.70 -1.65 -2.63
C VAL A 181 18.70 -2.77 -2.81
N GLY A 182 18.37 -3.79 -3.60
CA GLY A 182 19.31 -4.84 -3.97
C GLY A 182 19.01 -5.39 -5.36
N VAL A 183 20.08 -5.76 -6.05
CA VAL A 183 20.07 -6.33 -7.39
C VAL A 183 20.62 -7.77 -7.37
N PRO A 184 20.46 -8.56 -8.44
CA PRO A 184 20.78 -9.97 -8.42
C PRO A 184 22.28 -10.20 -8.18
N GLY A 185 22.61 -10.99 -7.17
CA GLY A 185 23.96 -11.23 -6.66
C GLY A 185 24.28 -10.52 -5.35
N ASP A 186 23.47 -9.54 -4.93
CA ASP A 186 23.70 -8.82 -3.68
C ASP A 186 23.35 -9.64 -2.43
N SER A 187 24.06 -9.37 -1.35
CA SER A 187 23.67 -9.71 0.03
C SER A 187 23.31 -8.45 0.79
N LEU A 188 22.13 -8.45 1.43
CA LEU A 188 21.61 -7.30 2.17
C LEU A 188 21.50 -7.59 3.66
N GLN A 189 21.89 -6.62 4.48
CA GLN A 189 21.77 -6.67 5.93
C GLN A 189 21.36 -5.28 6.46
N ILE A 190 20.67 -5.23 7.60
CA ILE A 190 20.34 -3.98 8.28
C ILE A 190 21.04 -3.97 9.63
N VAL A 191 21.95 -3.02 9.83
CA VAL A 191 22.67 -2.83 11.09
C VAL A 191 22.37 -1.42 11.62
N GLY A 192 21.64 -1.34 12.73
CA GLY A 192 21.13 -0.06 13.23
C GLY A 192 20.17 0.59 12.20
N SER A 193 20.49 1.81 11.74
CA SER A 193 19.74 2.53 10.69
C SER A 193 20.24 2.26 9.27
N ASP A 194 21.35 1.54 9.15
CA ASP A 194 22.14 1.47 7.93
C ASP A 194 21.83 0.19 7.15
N LEU A 195 21.59 0.36 5.85
CA LEU A 195 21.51 -0.75 4.92
C LEU A 195 22.90 -1.09 4.41
N TYR A 196 23.32 -2.33 4.61
CA TYR A 196 24.56 -2.88 4.09
C TYR A 196 24.26 -3.68 2.82
N VAL A 197 25.11 -3.52 1.81
CA VAL A 197 25.10 -4.29 0.57
C VAL A 197 26.50 -4.86 0.36
N ASN A 198 26.60 -6.19 0.33
CA ASN A 198 27.87 -6.91 0.22
C ASN A 198 28.90 -6.43 1.27
N ASP A 199 28.47 -6.49 2.54
CA ASP A 199 29.26 -6.15 3.74
C ASP A 199 29.72 -4.69 3.86
N LYS A 200 29.19 -3.79 3.02
CA LYS A 200 29.50 -2.36 3.04
C LYS A 200 28.22 -1.53 3.14
N PRO A 201 28.23 -0.38 3.84
CA PRO A 201 27.10 0.54 3.82
C PRO A 201 26.74 0.95 2.39
N ALA A 202 25.44 0.99 2.09
CA ALA A 202 24.95 1.40 0.78
C ALA A 202 25.39 2.83 0.43
N GLU A 203 25.92 3.03 -0.78
CA GLU A 203 26.49 4.32 -1.21
C GLU A 203 25.53 5.12 -2.10
N GLU A 204 24.47 4.49 -2.61
CA GLU A 204 23.50 5.11 -3.49
C GLU A 204 22.83 6.28 -2.78
N LYS A 205 22.89 7.46 -3.40
CA LYS A 205 22.42 8.74 -2.82
C LYS A 205 21.05 8.63 -2.15
N LYS A 206 20.09 8.00 -2.81
CA LYS A 206 18.71 7.89 -2.30
C LYS A 206 18.54 6.91 -1.15
N ILE A 207 19.35 5.86 -1.11
CA ILE A 207 19.38 4.93 0.03
C ILE A 207 20.04 5.62 1.23
N ARG A 208 21.13 6.36 1.01
CA ARG A 208 21.79 7.18 2.04
C ARG A 208 20.90 8.26 2.63
N GLU A 209 20.12 8.96 1.79
CA GLU A 209 19.14 9.96 2.25
C GLU A 209 18.13 9.31 3.22
N VAL A 210 17.71 8.06 2.98
CA VAL A 210 16.85 7.31 3.92
C VAL A 210 17.61 6.96 5.19
N MET A 211 18.78 6.30 5.09
CA MET A 211 19.59 5.87 6.24
C MET A 211 19.86 7.00 7.24
N ARG A 212 20.16 8.19 6.71
CA ARG A 212 20.56 9.36 7.49
C ARG A 212 19.40 10.28 7.87
N GLY A 213 18.20 10.00 7.38
CA GLY A 213 17.05 10.89 7.55
C GLY A 213 17.29 12.27 6.96
N GLU A 214 17.84 12.36 5.74
CA GLU A 214 18.14 13.63 5.08
C GLU A 214 17.03 14.06 4.11
N GLY A 215 16.91 15.36 3.89
CA GLY A 215 15.98 15.93 2.91
C GLY A 215 14.52 15.58 3.20
N ARG A 216 13.90 14.75 2.35
CA ARG A 216 12.49 14.34 2.53
C ARG A 216 12.28 13.33 3.66
N HIS A 217 13.36 12.79 4.20
CA HIS A 217 13.36 11.80 5.28
C HIS A 217 13.76 12.43 6.63
N GLU A 218 13.76 13.76 6.73
CA GLU A 218 14.09 14.45 7.98
C GLU A 218 13.24 13.96 9.16
N GLY A 219 13.93 13.59 10.25
CA GLY A 219 13.32 13.02 11.45
C GLY A 219 12.95 11.53 11.35
N TRP A 220 13.34 10.84 10.28
CA TRP A 220 13.08 9.40 10.13
C TRP A 220 14.21 8.57 10.74
N PRO A 221 13.90 7.40 11.31
CA PRO A 221 14.88 6.58 12.02
C PRO A 221 15.82 5.77 11.11
N GLY A 222 15.86 6.07 9.80
CA GLY A 222 16.57 5.26 8.82
C GLY A 222 15.90 3.91 8.52
N TYR A 223 16.70 2.97 8.00
CA TYR A 223 16.21 1.61 7.78
C TYR A 223 15.99 0.90 9.11
N GLN A 224 14.97 0.06 9.17
CA GLN A 224 14.60 -0.68 10.37
C GLN A 224 14.36 -2.15 10.02
N LEU A 225 14.67 -3.03 10.95
CA LEU A 225 14.33 -4.44 10.87
C LEU A 225 12.81 -4.66 10.74
N ALA A 226 12.43 -5.82 10.22
CA ALA A 226 11.05 -6.22 10.06
C ALA A 226 10.39 -6.40 11.44
N ALA A 227 9.51 -5.48 11.84
CA ALA A 227 8.81 -5.55 13.13
C ALA A 227 8.01 -6.86 13.36
N THR A 228 8.05 -7.38 14.59
CA THR A 228 7.36 -8.61 15.04
C THR A 228 5.86 -8.43 15.27
N GLU A 229 5.45 -7.19 15.53
CA GLU A 229 4.07 -6.89 15.92
C GLU A 229 3.09 -6.97 14.74
N GLY A 230 2.48 -8.14 14.55
CA GLY A 230 1.19 -8.31 13.88
C GLY A 230 1.14 -8.05 12.37
N ARG A 231 2.28 -7.77 11.72
CA ARG A 231 2.32 -7.50 10.28
C ARG A 231 2.24 -8.76 9.44
N THR A 232 2.80 -9.86 9.92
CA THR A 232 2.91 -11.12 9.20
C THR A 232 2.78 -12.31 10.16
N ARG A 233 2.17 -13.41 9.71
CA ARG A 233 2.20 -14.72 10.40
C ARG A 233 3.24 -15.67 9.77
N TRP A 234 4.05 -15.16 8.86
CA TRP A 234 5.02 -15.91 8.05
C TRP A 234 6.44 -15.44 8.33
N ARG A 235 7.41 -16.26 7.89
CA ARG A 235 8.84 -15.99 7.97
C ARG A 235 9.16 -14.59 7.45
N ARG A 236 9.99 -13.87 8.22
CA ARG A 236 10.62 -12.61 7.84
C ARG A 236 12.06 -12.89 7.42
N TYR A 237 12.67 -11.92 6.73
CA TYR A 237 13.96 -12.08 6.08
C TYR A 237 15.05 -11.18 6.65
N LEU A 238 14.66 -10.12 7.34
CA LEU A 238 15.54 -9.12 7.95
C LEU A 238 14.88 -8.62 9.24
N ASP A 239 14.66 -9.53 10.20
CA ASP A 239 14.09 -9.24 11.52
C ASP A 239 15.10 -9.31 12.67
N ASP A 240 16.29 -9.84 12.40
CA ASP A 240 17.45 -9.84 13.28
C ASP A 240 18.63 -9.08 12.63
N PRO A 241 19.47 -8.35 13.39
CA PRO A 241 20.66 -7.70 12.83
C PRO A 241 21.62 -8.66 12.09
N GLU A 242 21.67 -9.94 12.46
CA GLU A 242 22.52 -10.95 11.83
C GLU A 242 21.89 -11.56 10.55
N ASP A 243 20.64 -11.22 10.25
CA ASP A 243 19.98 -11.71 9.05
C ASP A 243 20.61 -11.13 7.79
N VAL A 244 20.90 -12.02 6.84
CA VAL A 244 21.37 -11.67 5.50
C VAL A 244 20.39 -12.16 4.45
N LEU A 245 19.85 -11.24 3.66
CA LEU A 245 19.04 -11.53 2.48
C LEU A 245 19.95 -11.57 1.24
N THR A 246 20.33 -12.78 0.80
CA THR A 246 21.07 -12.99 -0.45
C THR A 246 20.13 -13.11 -1.64
N LEU A 247 20.40 -12.33 -2.68
CA LEU A 247 19.62 -12.28 -3.92
C LEU A 247 20.28 -13.13 -5.01
N LYS A 248 19.57 -14.13 -5.51
CA LYS A 248 20.10 -15.02 -6.53
C LYS A 248 20.29 -14.32 -7.88
N SER A 249 21.51 -14.38 -8.40
CA SER A 249 21.84 -13.99 -9.77
C SER A 249 21.34 -15.01 -10.79
N ARG A 250 21.43 -14.68 -12.09
CA ARG A 250 21.13 -15.64 -13.16
C ARG A 250 22.01 -16.88 -13.05
N GLN A 251 23.29 -16.70 -12.74
CA GLN A 251 24.22 -17.83 -12.61
C GLN A 251 23.81 -18.73 -11.45
N ASN A 252 23.47 -18.16 -10.29
CA ASN A 252 22.98 -18.95 -9.16
C ASN A 252 21.71 -19.73 -9.51
N GLN A 253 20.83 -19.19 -10.36
CA GLN A 253 19.64 -19.91 -10.81
C GLN A 253 19.99 -21.09 -11.74
N ILE A 254 20.97 -20.92 -12.63
CA ILE A 254 21.50 -21.99 -13.51
C ILE A 254 22.16 -23.07 -12.66
N ASP A 255 22.99 -22.69 -11.69
CA ASP A 255 23.67 -23.63 -10.79
C ASP A 255 22.67 -24.44 -9.96
N ASN A 256 21.49 -23.86 -9.68
CA ASN A 256 20.35 -24.54 -9.05
C ASN A 256 19.49 -25.35 -10.02
N GLY A 257 19.98 -25.62 -11.24
CA GLY A 257 19.34 -26.50 -12.22
C GLY A 257 18.29 -25.85 -13.12
N LYS A 258 18.16 -24.51 -13.14
CA LYS A 258 17.26 -23.84 -14.10
C LYS A 258 17.88 -23.78 -15.49
N ASP A 259 17.02 -23.91 -16.50
CA ASP A 259 17.38 -23.64 -17.89
C ASP A 259 17.94 -22.21 -18.03
N PRO A 260 18.99 -21.96 -18.84
CA PRO A 260 19.60 -20.64 -18.98
C PRO A 260 18.66 -19.51 -19.42
N ILE A 261 17.61 -19.80 -20.20
CA ILE A 261 16.59 -18.82 -20.62
C ILE A 261 15.67 -18.53 -19.44
N GLU A 262 15.16 -19.58 -18.78
CA GLU A 262 14.30 -19.43 -17.61
C GLU A 262 15.02 -18.70 -16.47
N ALA A 263 16.29 -19.02 -16.23
CA ALA A 263 17.11 -18.42 -15.17
C ALA A 263 17.19 -16.89 -15.25
N ALA A 264 17.05 -16.30 -16.44
CA ALA A 264 16.99 -14.85 -16.60
C ALA A 264 15.74 -14.24 -15.95
N LEU A 265 14.61 -14.92 -16.00
CA LEU A 265 13.33 -14.48 -15.41
C LEU A 265 13.28 -14.63 -13.89
N TYR A 266 14.18 -15.45 -13.33
CA TYR A 266 14.23 -15.77 -11.90
C TYR A 266 15.35 -15.04 -11.16
N ARG A 267 15.98 -14.03 -11.78
CA ARG A 267 16.88 -13.13 -11.05
C ARG A 267 16.12 -12.44 -9.93
N GLU A 268 16.75 -12.28 -8.78
CA GLU A 268 16.11 -11.80 -7.56
C GLU A 268 16.55 -10.36 -7.23
N TYR A 269 15.58 -9.54 -6.86
CA TYR A 269 15.72 -8.14 -6.51
C TYR A 269 15.13 -7.90 -5.12
N ALA A 270 15.57 -6.87 -4.41
CA ALA A 270 14.97 -6.47 -3.14
C ALA A 270 14.38 -5.06 -3.24
N ALA A 271 13.14 -4.94 -2.79
CA ALA A 271 12.40 -3.69 -2.74
C ALA A 271 12.21 -3.28 -1.28
N MET A 272 12.54 -2.04 -0.91
CA MET A 272 12.22 -1.47 0.40
C MET A 272 11.48 -0.14 0.25
N GLY A 273 10.58 0.14 1.18
CA GLY A 273 9.92 1.44 1.23
C GLY A 273 10.73 2.42 2.06
N ASP A 274 10.84 3.65 1.56
CA ASP A 274 11.55 4.72 2.25
C ASP A 274 10.94 5.02 3.63
N ASN A 275 9.60 4.94 3.78
CA ASN A 275 8.94 4.99 5.08
C ASN A 275 9.09 3.65 5.78
N THR A 276 10.31 3.35 6.19
CA THR A 276 10.74 2.01 6.56
C THR A 276 9.93 1.47 7.73
N SER A 277 9.58 2.31 8.70
CA SER A 277 8.71 1.94 9.82
C SER A 277 7.29 1.58 9.39
N ASN A 278 6.77 2.06 8.26
CA ASN A 278 5.40 1.83 7.79
C ASN A 278 5.31 1.06 6.46
N SER A 279 6.39 0.41 6.04
CA SER A 279 6.44 -0.31 4.78
C SER A 279 6.43 -1.83 5.00
N LEU A 280 5.56 -2.54 4.27
CA LEU A 280 5.64 -3.98 4.07
C LEU A 280 6.37 -4.24 2.75
N ASP A 281 7.59 -4.77 2.85
CA ASP A 281 8.55 -4.84 1.75
C ASP A 281 9.49 -6.06 1.91
N SER A 282 10.63 -6.11 1.21
CA SER A 282 11.51 -7.28 1.15
C SER A 282 11.98 -7.79 2.51
N ARG A 283 12.00 -6.95 3.55
CA ARG A 283 12.28 -7.39 4.92
C ARG A 283 11.27 -8.44 5.44
N TYR A 284 10.06 -8.42 4.89
CA TYR A 284 8.95 -9.28 5.28
C TYR A 284 8.62 -10.39 4.28
N TRP A 285 8.88 -10.19 2.99
CA TRP A 285 8.52 -11.16 1.94
C TRP A 285 9.68 -11.61 1.05
N GLY A 286 10.90 -11.12 1.30
CA GLY A 286 12.11 -11.55 0.61
C GLY A 286 12.27 -10.88 -0.75
N HIS A 287 12.49 -11.66 -1.81
CA HIS A 287 12.83 -11.15 -3.13
C HIS A 287 11.64 -10.89 -4.05
N VAL A 288 11.85 -10.01 -5.04
CA VAL A 288 11.02 -9.82 -6.24
C VAL A 288 11.76 -10.49 -7.40
N ARG A 289 11.05 -11.24 -8.25
CA ARG A 289 11.67 -11.87 -9.41
C ARG A 289 11.64 -10.97 -10.64
N ASP A 290 12.57 -11.19 -11.56
CA ASP A 290 12.69 -10.40 -12.80
C ASP A 290 11.38 -10.34 -13.59
N TYR A 291 10.64 -11.46 -13.71
CA TYR A 291 9.35 -11.49 -14.39
C TYR A 291 8.24 -10.64 -13.73
N ASN A 292 8.43 -10.20 -12.48
CA ASN A 292 7.52 -9.30 -11.79
C ASN A 292 7.82 -7.83 -12.09
N LEU A 293 8.99 -7.49 -12.62
CA LEU A 293 9.38 -6.11 -12.88
C LEU A 293 8.51 -5.51 -13.99
N VAL A 294 8.00 -4.30 -13.74
CA VAL A 294 7.15 -3.58 -14.70
C VAL A 294 7.89 -2.41 -15.33
N GLY A 295 8.67 -1.66 -14.56
CA GLY A 295 9.37 -0.47 -15.03
C GLY A 295 9.78 0.45 -13.89
N PRO A 296 10.69 1.43 -14.13
CA PRO A 296 10.94 2.49 -13.17
C PRO A 296 9.71 3.40 -13.06
N ALA A 297 9.49 3.92 -11.87
CA ALA A 297 8.50 4.95 -11.62
C ALA A 297 9.03 6.27 -12.21
N LEU A 298 8.30 6.84 -13.17
CA LEU A 298 8.80 7.97 -13.96
C LEU A 298 8.33 9.32 -13.43
N LEU A 299 7.01 9.51 -13.35
CA LEU A 299 6.39 10.81 -13.11
C LEU A 299 5.20 10.65 -12.17
N SER A 300 5.17 11.41 -11.08
CA SER A 300 3.92 11.66 -10.36
C SER A 300 3.16 12.76 -11.09
N LEU A 301 2.12 12.36 -11.83
CA LEU A 301 1.33 13.24 -12.69
C LEU A 301 0.35 14.11 -11.89
N TRP A 302 -0.10 13.62 -10.74
CA TRP A 302 -1.15 14.23 -9.93
C TRP A 302 -1.20 13.59 -8.54
N PRO A 303 -1.59 14.27 -7.45
CA PRO A 303 -2.03 15.66 -7.35
C PRO A 303 -0.90 16.69 -7.52
N LEU A 304 -1.22 17.85 -8.11
CA LEU A 304 -0.26 18.93 -8.34
C LEU A 304 0.22 19.55 -7.01
N SER A 305 -0.66 19.58 -6.01
CA SER A 305 -0.38 20.18 -4.71
C SER A 305 0.17 19.18 -3.67
N SER A 306 0.51 17.94 -4.06
CA SER A 306 0.97 16.93 -3.09
C SER A 306 2.43 17.13 -2.66
N GLY A 307 3.18 18.00 -3.33
CA GLY A 307 4.63 18.12 -3.18
C GLY A 307 5.42 16.98 -3.85
N HIS A 308 4.71 15.99 -4.41
CA HIS A 308 5.31 14.87 -5.14
C HIS A 308 5.22 15.05 -6.66
N TRP A 309 4.50 16.06 -7.16
CA TRP A 309 4.36 16.32 -8.58
C TRP A 309 5.71 16.50 -9.28
N GLY A 310 5.89 15.81 -10.40
CA GLY A 310 7.14 15.80 -11.16
C GLY A 310 7.85 14.44 -11.16
N LEU A 311 9.10 14.44 -11.66
CA LEU A 311 9.88 13.22 -11.81
C LEU A 311 10.14 12.54 -10.47
N ILE A 312 9.94 11.23 -10.44
CA ILE A 312 10.20 10.40 -9.26
C ILE A 312 11.70 10.11 -9.20
N LYS A 313 12.29 10.23 -7.99
CA LYS A 313 13.71 10.03 -7.72
C LYS A 313 13.88 9.20 -6.45
#